data_AF-A0A258I0J3-F1
#
_entry.id   AF-A0A258I0J3-F1
#
_cell.length_a   1.000
_cell.length_b   1.000
_cell.length_c   1.000
_cell.angle_alpha   90.00
_cell.angle_beta   90.00
_cell.angle_gamma   90.00
#
_symmetry.space_group_name_H-M   'P 1'
#
loop_
_entity.id
_entity.type
_entity.pdbx_description
1 polymer ?
#
loop_
_entity_poly.entity_id
_entity_poly.type
_entity_poly.pdbx_seq_one_letter_code
_entity_poly.pdbx_strand_id
1 'polypeptide(L)'
;MAGVLSDEIDVLAKARRAMPGDYVPTDDEPYMNEAQQDYFRKLLLEWKKSILSASAGTLSALQDGPIREPDLNDRASSETDWGIELRTRDRQRKLIAKIDSAMRRIDEGEYGYCEVTGEPIGLGRLVARPIATMTVEAQEAHERREKISRDM
;
A
#
# COMPACT_ATOMS: atom_id res chain seq x y z
N MET A 1 16.80 4.82 2.81
CA MET A 1 15.32 4.95 2.66
C MET A 1 14.73 4.09 1.53
N ALA A 2 15.47 3.16 0.92
CA ALA A 2 15.01 2.40 -0.26
C ALA A 2 14.37 1.03 0.07
N GLY A 3 14.68 0.40 1.21
CA GLY A 3 14.20 -0.96 1.53
C GLY A 3 12.69 -1.07 1.81
N VAL A 4 12.08 -0.08 2.47
CA VAL A 4 10.69 -0.18 2.97
C VAL A 4 9.64 -0.06 1.86
N LEU A 5 9.93 0.65 0.76
CA LEU A 5 9.05 0.70 -0.41
C LEU A 5 9.11 -0.61 -1.22
N SER A 6 10.22 -1.36 -1.12
CA SER A 6 10.35 -2.70 -1.71
C SER A 6 9.36 -3.64 -1.03
N ASP A 7 9.33 -3.66 0.30
CA ASP A 7 8.44 -4.54 1.07
C ASP A 7 6.96 -4.32 0.70
N GLU A 8 6.51 -3.08 0.52
CA GLU A 8 5.12 -2.79 0.16
C GLU A 8 4.76 -3.28 -1.26
N ILE A 9 5.69 -3.14 -2.21
CA ILE A 9 5.53 -3.61 -3.59
C ILE A 9 5.57 -5.14 -3.64
N ASP A 10 6.46 -5.76 -2.88
CA ASP A 10 6.59 -7.21 -2.77
C ASP A 10 5.36 -7.83 -2.09
N VAL A 11 4.80 -7.17 -1.08
CA VAL A 11 3.56 -7.58 -0.40
C VAL A 11 2.35 -7.47 -1.34
N LEU A 12 2.26 -6.44 -2.18
CA LEU A 12 1.23 -6.32 -3.21
C LEU A 12 1.36 -7.41 -4.29
N ALA A 13 2.59 -7.66 -4.77
CA ALA A 13 2.85 -8.71 -5.74
C ALA A 13 2.50 -10.11 -5.19
N LYS A 14 2.77 -10.34 -3.91
CA LYS A 14 2.38 -11.57 -3.20
C LYS A 14 0.86 -11.70 -3.10
N ALA A 15 0.16 -10.63 -2.73
CA ALA A 15 -1.30 -10.62 -2.67
C ALA A 15 -1.93 -10.91 -4.05
N ARG A 16 -1.37 -10.35 -5.13
CA ARG A 16 -1.82 -10.63 -6.50
C ARG A 16 -1.66 -12.10 -6.89
N ARG A 17 -0.55 -12.75 -6.51
CA ARG A 17 -0.34 -14.19 -6.76
C ARG A 17 -1.26 -15.09 -5.91
N ALA A 18 -1.72 -14.60 -4.77
CA ALA A 18 -2.58 -15.35 -3.86
C ALA A 18 -4.07 -15.28 -4.24
N MET A 19 -4.46 -14.39 -5.15
CA MET A 19 -5.84 -14.23 -5.61
C MET A 19 -6.29 -15.45 -6.45
N PRO A 20 -7.38 -16.13 -6.06
CA PRO A 20 -7.99 -17.15 -6.90
C PRO A 20 -8.90 -16.50 -7.95
N GLY A 21 -8.53 -16.62 -9.22
CA GLY A 21 -9.37 -16.21 -10.35
C GLY A 21 -8.56 -15.76 -11.57
N ASP A 22 -8.97 -16.20 -12.75
CA ASP A 22 -8.31 -15.91 -14.03
C ASP A 22 -8.72 -14.55 -14.62
N TYR A 23 -9.58 -13.81 -13.92
CA TYR A 23 -10.10 -12.54 -14.41
C TYR A 23 -9.11 -11.41 -14.13
N VAL A 24 -8.67 -10.76 -15.20
CA VAL A 24 -7.81 -9.57 -15.17
C VAL A 24 -8.58 -8.44 -15.86
N PRO A 25 -8.80 -7.29 -15.21
CA PRO A 25 -9.46 -6.14 -15.83
C PRO A 25 -8.75 -5.72 -17.12
N THR A 26 -9.50 -5.68 -18.22
CA THR A 26 -9.03 -5.20 -19.54
C THR A 26 -9.73 -3.88 -19.91
N ASP A 27 -9.06 -3.08 -20.74
CA ASP A 27 -9.57 -1.80 -21.24
C ASP A 27 -10.70 -1.97 -22.28
N ASP A 28 -10.91 -3.20 -22.76
CA ASP A 28 -11.99 -3.56 -23.69
C ASP A 28 -13.38 -3.65 -23.02
N GLU A 29 -13.45 -3.52 -21.69
CA GLU A 29 -14.70 -3.58 -20.93
C GLU A 29 -15.13 -2.20 -20.40
N PRO A 30 -16.44 -1.98 -20.13
CA PRO A 30 -16.90 -0.75 -19.50
C PRO A 30 -16.14 -0.48 -18.19
N TYR A 31 -15.59 0.73 -18.11
CA TYR A 31 -14.79 1.17 -16.97
C TYR A 31 -15.57 1.03 -15.65
N MET A 32 -14.98 0.31 -14.70
CA MET A 32 -15.55 0.05 -13.37
C MET A 32 -16.90 -0.69 -13.38
N ASN A 33 -17.04 -1.71 -14.23
CA ASN A 33 -18.14 -2.68 -14.11
C ASN A 33 -18.07 -3.44 -12.75
N GLU A 34 -19.16 -4.11 -12.38
CA GLU A 34 -19.23 -4.88 -11.13
C GLU A 34 -18.11 -5.93 -11.00
N ALA A 35 -17.70 -6.57 -12.11
CA ALA A 35 -16.62 -7.56 -12.10
C ALA A 35 -15.25 -6.94 -11.83
N GLN A 36 -14.96 -5.76 -12.38
CA GLN A 36 -13.74 -4.98 -12.11
C GLN A 36 -13.71 -4.51 -10.66
N GLN A 37 -14.84 -4.00 -10.16
CA GLN A 37 -14.95 -3.59 -8.75
C GLN A 37 -14.74 -4.78 -7.80
N ASP A 38 -15.32 -5.94 -8.10
CA ASP A 38 -15.12 -7.15 -7.32
C ASP A 38 -13.67 -7.65 -7.36
N TYR A 39 -13.02 -7.55 -8.52
CA TYR A 39 -11.60 -7.87 -8.64
C TYR A 39 -10.75 -6.97 -7.74
N PHE A 40 -10.93 -5.65 -7.81
CA PHE A 40 -10.17 -4.71 -6.98
C PHE A 40 -10.52 -4.86 -5.49
N ARG A 41 -11.78 -5.16 -5.15
CA ARG A 41 -12.20 -5.46 -3.76
C ARG A 41 -11.45 -6.66 -3.21
N LYS A 42 -11.40 -7.77 -3.95
CA LYS A 42 -10.66 -8.98 -3.54
C LYS A 42 -9.16 -8.71 -3.43
N LEU A 43 -8.61 -7.95 -4.38
CA LEU A 43 -7.19 -7.58 -4.36
C LEU A 43 -6.83 -6.76 -3.11
N LEU A 44 -7.64 -5.76 -2.77
CA LEU A 44 -7.45 -4.93 -1.59
C LEU A 44 -7.57 -5.74 -0.29
N LEU A 45 -8.51 -6.69 -0.23
CA LEU A 45 -8.67 -7.59 0.92
C LEU A 45 -7.48 -8.50 1.13
N GLU A 46 -7.01 -9.17 0.07
CA GLU A 46 -5.81 -10.02 0.15
C GLU A 46 -4.56 -9.21 0.46
N TRP A 47 -4.47 -7.98 -0.07
CA TRP A 47 -3.36 -7.09 0.24
C TRP A 47 -3.36 -6.69 1.72
N LYS A 48 -4.52 -6.32 2.28
CA LYS A 48 -4.68 -6.05 3.72
C LYS A 48 -4.28 -7.25 4.58
N LYS A 49 -4.72 -8.45 4.19
CA LYS A 49 -4.36 -9.70 4.89
C LYS A 49 -2.86 -9.97 4.85
N SER A 50 -2.22 -9.76 3.71
CA SER A 50 -0.77 -9.94 3.57
C SER A 50 0.02 -8.93 4.41
N ILE A 51 -0.44 -7.67 4.51
CA ILE A 51 0.19 -6.67 5.40
C ILE A 51 0.03 -7.09 6.87
N LEU A 52 -1.17 -7.51 7.28
CA LEU A 52 -1.41 -7.98 8.64
C LEU A 52 -0.54 -9.19 8.99
N SER A 53 -0.43 -10.16 8.08
CA SER A 53 0.44 -11.32 8.26
C SER A 53 1.91 -10.94 8.37
N ALA A 54 2.39 -9.99 7.55
CA ALA A 54 3.75 -9.48 7.64
C ALA A 54 3.99 -8.79 9.00
N SER A 55 3.04 -7.98 9.47
CA SER A 55 3.12 -7.30 10.77
C SER A 55 3.06 -8.25 11.97
N ALA A 56 2.32 -9.36 11.86
CA ALA A 56 2.26 -10.38 12.90
C ALA A 56 3.57 -11.17 13.00
N GLY A 57 4.21 -11.46 11.86
CA GLY A 57 5.52 -12.12 11.81
C GLY A 57 6.62 -11.28 12.47
N THR A 58 6.67 -9.97 12.22
CA THR A 58 7.63 -9.08 12.88
C THR A 58 7.38 -8.95 14.38
N LEU A 59 6.12 -8.91 14.82
CA LEU A 59 5.79 -8.92 16.26
C LEU A 59 6.27 -10.20 16.96
N SER A 60 6.08 -11.36 16.32
CA SER A 60 6.56 -12.63 16.85
C SER A 60 8.09 -12.65 16.94
N ALA A 61 8.80 -12.12 15.94
CA ALA A 61 10.25 -12.01 15.96
C ALA A 61 10.77 -11.06 17.06
N LEU A 62 10.02 -9.99 17.35
CA LEU A 62 10.27 -9.06 18.46
C LEU A 62 10.05 -9.70 19.84
N GLN A 63 9.02 -10.53 19.98
CA GLN A 63 8.67 -11.21 21.23
C GLN A 63 9.58 -12.41 21.54
N ASP A 64 10.01 -13.16 20.51
CA ASP A 64 10.99 -14.25 20.62
C ASP A 64 12.44 -13.75 20.55
N GLY A 65 12.64 -12.44 20.36
CA GLY A 65 13.94 -11.80 20.49
C GLY A 65 14.47 -12.10 21.89
N PRO A 66 15.68 -12.69 22.00
CA PRO A 66 16.12 -13.24 23.28
C PRO A 66 16.15 -12.14 24.33
N ILE A 67 15.75 -12.48 25.55
CA ILE A 67 16.14 -11.76 26.77
C ILE A 67 17.67 -11.89 26.87
N ARG A 68 18.38 -11.16 26.01
CA ARG A 68 19.84 -11.09 25.96
C ARG A 68 20.20 -9.92 26.86
N GLU A 69 20.87 -10.21 27.97
CA GLU A 69 21.65 -9.19 28.69
C GLU A 69 22.66 -8.61 27.69
N PRO A 70 22.46 -7.38 27.16
CA PRO A 70 23.30 -6.89 26.08
C PRO A 70 24.58 -6.33 26.68
N ASP A 71 25.72 -6.69 26.11
CA ASP A 71 26.90 -5.82 26.14
C ASP A 71 26.52 -4.44 25.56
N LEU A 72 27.22 -3.37 25.94
CA LEU A 72 26.96 -1.98 25.52
C LEU A 72 26.82 -1.82 23.99
N ASN A 73 27.56 -2.63 23.21
CA ASN A 73 27.46 -2.64 21.75
C ASN A 73 26.15 -3.28 21.23
N ASP A 74 25.69 -4.37 21.85
CA ASP A 74 24.45 -5.06 21.47
C ASP A 74 23.21 -4.22 21.79
N ARG A 75 23.30 -3.39 22.85
CA ARG A 75 22.23 -2.46 23.23
C ARG A 75 22.03 -1.37 22.18
N ALA A 76 23.11 -0.80 21.65
CA ALA A 76 23.03 0.24 20.62
C ALA A 76 22.39 -0.28 19.33
N SER A 77 22.77 -1.50 18.89
CA SER A 77 22.17 -2.14 17.70
C SER A 77 20.69 -2.45 17.91
N SER A 78 20.33 -3.00 19.08
CA SER A 78 18.94 -3.32 19.39
C SER A 78 18.04 -2.06 19.40
N GLU A 79 18.48 -0.95 20.01
CA GLU A 79 17.71 0.29 20.02
C GLU A 79 17.47 0.86 18.60
N THR A 80 18.45 0.72 17.70
CA THR A 80 18.29 1.15 16.30
C THR A 80 17.29 0.28 15.54
N ASP A 81 17.32 -1.03 15.75
CA ASP A 81 16.41 -1.97 15.08
C ASP A 81 14.96 -1.74 15.52
N TRP A 82 14.74 -1.56 16.83
CA TRP A 82 13.42 -1.21 17.39
C TRP A 82 12.87 0.11 16.82
N GLY A 83 13.74 1.11 16.65
CA GLY A 83 13.37 2.39 16.05
C GLY A 83 12.95 2.28 14.58
N ILE A 84 13.58 1.35 13.82
CA ILE A 84 13.22 1.06 12.43
C ILE A 84 11.87 0.33 12.38
N GLU A 85 11.67 -0.68 13.22
CA GLU A 85 10.45 -1.48 13.26
C GLU A 85 9.21 -0.66 13.64
N LEU A 86 9.32 0.23 14.64
CA LEU A 86 8.22 1.10 15.03
C LEU A 86 7.77 2.01 13.87
N ARG A 87 8.73 2.56 13.12
CA ARG A 87 8.44 3.38 11.93
C ARG A 87 7.79 2.56 10.82
N THR A 88 8.24 1.33 10.61
CA THR A 88 7.63 0.40 9.64
C THR A 88 6.18 0.08 10.03
N ARG A 89 5.92 -0.15 11.32
CA ARG A 89 4.55 -0.39 11.83
C ARG A 89 3.62 0.80 11.60
N ASP A 90 4.09 2.02 11.89
CA ASP A 90 3.27 3.22 11.66
C ASP A 90 2.94 3.43 10.19
N ARG A 91 3.85 3.07 9.27
CA ARG A 91 3.59 3.09 7.83
C ARG A 91 2.58 2.02 7.42
N GLN A 92 2.74 0.79 7.88
CA GLN A 92 1.80 -0.30 7.63
C GLN A 92 0.39 0.06 8.13
N ARG A 93 0.27 0.68 9.31
CA ARG A 93 -1.03 1.15 9.84
C ARG A 93 -1.67 2.21 8.93
N LYS A 94 -0.87 3.19 8.47
CA LYS A 94 -1.35 4.20 7.50
C LYS A 94 -1.74 3.58 6.17
N LEU A 95 -1.01 2.57 5.70
CA LEU A 95 -1.31 1.84 4.48
C LEU A 95 -2.63 1.08 4.59
N ILE A 96 -2.88 0.40 5.71
CA ILE A 96 -4.16 -0.27 5.99
C ILE A 96 -5.31 0.75 5.96
N ALA A 97 -5.14 1.92 6.57
CA ALA A 97 -6.15 2.98 6.54
C ALA A 97 -6.45 3.45 5.10
N LYS A 98 -5.44 3.52 4.23
CA LYS A 98 -5.63 3.85 2.80
C LYS A 98 -6.37 2.73 2.05
N ILE A 99 -6.08 1.46 2.35
CA ILE A 99 -6.79 0.32 1.78
C ILE A 99 -8.26 0.33 2.21
N ASP A 100 -8.54 0.61 3.48
CA ASP A 100 -9.90 0.75 3.99
C ASP A 100 -10.65 1.91 3.32
N SER A 101 -9.96 3.03 3.09
CA SER A 101 -10.50 4.15 2.31
C SER A 101 -10.82 3.75 0.87
N ALA A 102 -9.93 3.02 0.20
CA ALA A 102 -10.15 2.55 -1.16
C ALA A 102 -11.34 1.58 -1.25
N MET A 103 -11.52 0.70 -0.25
CA MET A 103 -12.69 -0.18 -0.19
C MET A 103 -14.00 0.60 -0.04
N ARG A 104 -14.03 1.64 0.79
CA ARG A 104 -15.22 2.51 0.92
C ARG A 104 -15.55 3.20 -0.40
N ARG A 105 -14.53 3.68 -1.12
CA ARG A 105 -14.72 4.27 -2.45
C ARG A 105 -15.28 3.29 -3.47
N ILE A 106 -14.96 2.00 -3.35
CA ILE A 106 -15.59 0.95 -4.17
C ILE A 106 -17.07 0.83 -3.81
N ASP A 107 -17.42 0.82 -2.52
CA ASP A 107 -18.81 0.76 -2.05
C ASP A 107 -19.63 1.99 -2.50
N GLU A 108 -19.00 3.17 -2.57
CA GLU A 108 -19.61 4.43 -3.02
C GLU A 108 -19.65 4.58 -4.55
N GLY A 109 -18.96 3.71 -5.30
CA GLY A 109 -18.87 3.78 -6.77
C GLY A 109 -17.92 4.87 -7.29
N GLU A 110 -17.14 5.51 -6.42
CA GLU A 110 -16.15 6.53 -6.78
C GLU A 110 -14.74 5.96 -7.02
N TYR A 111 -14.58 4.65 -6.91
CA TYR A 111 -13.30 3.98 -7.14
C TYR A 111 -12.88 4.08 -8.62
N GLY A 112 -11.60 4.36 -8.85
CA GLY A 112 -11.05 4.57 -10.17
C GLY A 112 -11.05 6.02 -10.64
N TYR A 113 -11.81 6.92 -10.03
CA TYR A 113 -11.81 8.32 -10.46
C TYR A 113 -10.80 9.17 -9.67
N CYS A 114 -10.24 10.18 -10.30
CA CYS A 114 -9.33 11.13 -9.67
C CYS A 114 -10.10 12.03 -8.68
N GLU A 115 -9.65 12.12 -7.43
CA GLU A 115 -10.29 12.99 -6.41
C GLU A 115 -10.16 14.49 -6.74
N VAL A 116 -9.23 14.87 -7.62
CA VAL A 116 -8.97 16.28 -7.97
C VAL A 116 -9.61 16.67 -9.29
N THR A 117 -9.48 15.82 -10.32
CA THR A 117 -9.92 16.14 -11.68
C THR A 117 -11.22 15.42 -12.07
N GLY A 118 -11.62 14.37 -11.35
CA GLY A 118 -12.76 13.51 -11.71
C GLY A 118 -12.48 12.58 -12.90
N GLU A 119 -11.28 12.60 -13.46
CA GLU A 119 -10.91 11.78 -14.62
C GLU A 119 -10.71 10.31 -14.24
N PRO A 120 -10.98 9.36 -15.17
CA PRO A 120 -10.71 7.95 -14.94
C PRO A 120 -9.21 7.70 -14.80
N ILE A 121 -8.82 7.02 -13.72
CA ILE A 121 -7.46 6.55 -13.47
C ILE A 121 -7.25 5.31 -14.34
N GLY A 122 -6.19 5.33 -15.14
CA GLY A 122 -5.85 4.21 -16.02
C GLY A 122 -5.73 2.89 -15.26
N LEU A 123 -6.33 1.82 -15.82
CA LEU A 123 -6.35 0.48 -15.21
C LEU A 123 -4.96 -0.02 -14.86
N GLY A 124 -3.95 0.19 -15.73
CA GLY A 124 -2.57 -0.20 -15.46
C GLY A 124 -1.99 0.42 -14.18
N ARG A 125 -2.40 1.65 -13.83
CA ARG A 125 -2.00 2.31 -12.57
C ARG A 125 -2.72 1.73 -11.37
N LEU A 126 -4.01 1.43 -11.48
CA LEU A 126 -4.77 0.78 -10.41
C LEU A 126 -4.27 -0.66 -10.15
N VAL A 127 -3.90 -1.38 -11.20
CA VAL A 127 -3.28 -2.71 -11.08
C VAL A 127 -1.90 -2.63 -10.42
N ALA A 128 -1.11 -1.61 -10.73
CA ALA A 128 0.20 -1.40 -10.10
C ALA A 128 0.09 -0.85 -8.66
N ARG A 129 -0.89 0.01 -8.39
CA ARG A 129 -1.16 0.66 -7.11
C ARG A 129 -2.67 0.86 -6.92
N PRO A 130 -3.37 -0.10 -6.28
CA PRO A 130 -4.83 -0.05 -6.15
C PRO A 130 -5.34 1.00 -5.14
N ILE A 131 -4.44 1.67 -4.41
CA ILE A 131 -4.72 2.80 -3.51
C ILE A 131 -4.51 4.17 -4.17
N ALA A 132 -4.21 4.22 -5.48
CA ALA A 132 -4.01 5.49 -6.17
C ALA A 132 -5.33 6.28 -6.21
N THR A 133 -5.33 7.48 -5.63
CA THR A 133 -6.50 8.38 -5.61
C THR A 133 -6.46 9.45 -6.70
N MET A 134 -5.33 9.57 -7.40
CA MET A 134 -5.07 10.60 -8.42
C MET A 134 -4.46 9.98 -9.69
N THR A 135 -4.71 10.62 -10.84
CA THR A 135 -4.06 10.31 -12.12
C THR A 135 -2.57 10.66 -12.10
N VAL A 136 -1.80 10.12 -13.07
CA VAL A 136 -0.37 10.43 -13.22
C VAL A 136 -0.19 11.93 -13.43
N GLU A 137 -0.96 12.52 -14.34
CA GLU A 137 -0.88 13.94 -14.67
C GLU A 137 -1.21 14.84 -13.46
N ALA A 138 -2.26 14.49 -12.69
CA ALA A 138 -2.62 15.21 -11.49
C ALA A 138 -1.52 15.10 -10.40
N GLN A 139 -0.89 13.93 -10.28
CA GLN A 139 0.23 13.74 -9.37
C GLN A 139 1.45 14.56 -9.79
N GLU A 140 1.81 14.55 -11.08
CA GLU A 140 2.92 15.35 -11.61
C GLU A 140 2.67 16.86 -11.48
N ALA A 141 1.42 17.30 -11.65
CA ALA A 141 1.04 18.69 -11.44
C ALA A 141 1.13 19.07 -9.95
N HIS A 142 0.75 18.17 -9.05
CA HIS A 142 0.85 18.40 -7.61
C HIS A 142 2.32 18.47 -7.15
N GLU A 143 3.16 17.53 -7.61
CA GLU A 143 4.60 17.50 -7.31
C GLU A 143 5.33 18.74 -7.87
N ARG A 144 4.95 19.21 -9.07
CA ARG A 144 5.47 20.47 -9.63
C ARG A 144 5.10 21.68 -8.77
N ARG A 145 3.85 21.76 -8.29
CA ARG A 145 3.40 22.86 -7.42
C ARG A 145 4.09 22.84 -6.05
N GLU A 146 4.30 21.67 -5.47
CA GLU A 146 5.03 21.54 -4.21
C GLU A 146 6.50 21.94 -4.34
N LYS A 147 7.18 21.60 -5.44
CA LYS A 147 8.56 22.06 -5.69
C LYS A 147 8.66 23.58 -5.77
N ILE A 148 7.76 24.22 -6.53
CA ILE A 148 7.75 25.69 -6.68
C ILE A 148 7.53 26.38 -5.33
N SER A 149 6.67 25.82 -4.46
CA SER A 149 6.40 26.38 -3.13
C SER A 149 7.56 26.18 -2.14
N ARG A 150 8.48 25.26 -2.39
CA ARG A 150 9.59 24.93 -1.48
C ARG A 150 10.89 25.68 -1.80
N ASP A 151 10.99 26.18 -3.03
CA ASP A 151 12.12 26.97 -3.54
C ASP A 151 11.87 28.49 -3.47
N MET A 152 10.75 28.94 -2.88
CA MET A 152 10.40 30.35 -2.64
C MET A 152 10.60 30.77 -1.18
#